data_AF-A0A9E5W0Z6-F1
#
_entry.id   AF-A0A9E5W0Z6-F1
#
_cell.length_a   1.000
_cell.length_b   1.000
_cell.length_c   1.000
_cell.angle_alpha   90.00
_cell.angle_beta   90.00
_cell.angle_gamma   90.00
#
_symmetry.space_group_name_H-M   'P 1'
#
loop_
_entity.id
_entity.type
_entity.pdbx_description
1 polymer ?
#
loop_
_entity_poly.entity_id
_entity_poly.type
_entity_poly.pdbx_seq_one_letter_code
_entity_poly.pdbx_strand_id
1 'polypeptide(L)' 'MDVRERVEKCIESFRHSAEELRRAAKETENSQASNAFIQSAQKVEECIQQCQSAVNQFKEKSW' A
#
# COMPACT_ATOMS: atom_id res chain seq x y z
N MET A 1 -0.34 -20.83 6.66
CA MET A 1 -0.56 -19.51 6.03
C MET A 1 -0.40 -19.66 4.53
N ASP A 2 -1.54 -19.71 3.85
CA ASP A 2 -1.66 -19.76 2.38
C ASP A 2 -1.10 -18.47 1.74
N VAL A 3 -0.62 -18.55 0.50
CA VAL A 3 -0.01 -17.43 -0.24
C VAL A 3 -0.95 -16.22 -0.25
N ARG A 4 -2.25 -16.45 -0.43
CA ARG A 4 -3.25 -15.39 -0.40
C ARG A 4 -3.30 -14.67 0.95
N GLU A 5 -3.34 -15.41 2.04
CA GLU A 5 -3.36 -14.86 3.40
C GLU A 5 -2.09 -14.02 3.68
N ARG A 6 -0.93 -14.43 3.12
CA ARG A 6 0.31 -13.63 3.23
C ARG A 6 0.19 -12.30 2.51
N VAL A 7 -0.35 -12.31 1.30
CA VAL A 7 -0.49 -11.10 0.48
C VAL A 7 -1.55 -10.17 1.08
N GLU A 8 -2.67 -10.70 1.59
CA GLU A 8 -3.70 -9.91 2.28
C GLU A 8 -3.12 -9.20 3.53
N LYS A 9 -2.31 -9.87 4.34
CA LYS A 9 -1.58 -9.24 5.47
C LYS A 9 -0.57 -8.18 5.02
N CYS A 10 0.10 -8.41 3.89
CA CYS A 10 1.02 -7.44 3.30
C CYS A 10 0.28 -6.17 2.86
N ILE A 11 -0.88 -6.33 2.19
CA ILE A 11 -1.75 -5.22 1.77
C ILE A 11 -2.18 -4.38 2.98
N GLU A 12 -2.59 -5.01 4.07
CA GLU A 12 -2.96 -4.31 5.31
C GLU A 12 -1.79 -3.50 5.88
N SER A 13 -0.61 -4.10 5.95
CA SER A 13 0.62 -3.43 6.45
C SER A 13 1.01 -2.24 5.56
N PHE A 14 0.85 -2.37 4.24
CA PHE A 14 1.09 -1.29 3.29
C PHE A 14 0.06 -0.17 3.40
N ARG A 15 -1.22 -0.47 3.66
CA ARG A 15 -2.24 0.56 3.88
C ARG A 15 -1.88 1.42 5.08
N HIS A 16 -1.47 0.79 6.18
CA HIS A 16 -1.01 1.50 7.36
C HIS A 16 0.23 2.36 7.05
N SER A 17 1.22 1.80 6.34
CA SER A 17 2.43 2.53 5.95
C SER A 17 2.11 3.76 5.07
N ALA A 18 1.18 3.63 4.12
CA ALA A 18 0.74 4.75 3.29
C ALA A 18 0.05 5.84 4.11
N GLU A 19 -0.81 5.45 5.05
CA GLU A 19 -1.49 6.39 5.96
C GLU A 19 -0.49 7.17 6.83
N GLU A 20 0.48 6.49 7.43
CA GLU A 20 1.52 7.13 8.24
C GLU A 20 2.40 8.08 7.40
N LEU A 21 2.74 7.72 6.15
CA LEU A 21 3.44 8.61 5.23
C LEU A 21 2.61 9.86 4.88
N ARG A 22 1.29 9.71 4.67
CA ARG A 22 0.39 10.85 4.43
C ARG A 22 0.30 11.75 5.66
N ARG A 23 0.28 11.16 6.86
CA ARG A 23 0.27 11.90 8.12
C ARG A 23 1.58 12.66 8.32
N ALA A 24 2.73 12.00 8.14
CA ALA A 24 4.04 12.63 8.19
C ALA A 24 4.14 13.80 7.20
N ALA A 25 3.62 13.64 5.98
CA ALA A 25 3.59 14.73 5.00
C ALA A 25 2.80 15.96 5.47
N LYS A 26 1.69 15.77 6.18
CA LYS A 26 0.85 16.86 6.72
C LYS A 26 1.52 17.57 7.90
N GLU A 27 2.27 16.83 8.72
CA GLU A 27 2.97 17.35 9.89
C GLU A 27 4.33 17.97 9.55
N THR A 28 4.81 17.78 8.31
CA THR A 28 6.13 18.25 7.86
C THR A 28 6.06 19.64 7.23
N GLU A 29 6.74 20.61 7.83
CA GLU A 29 6.86 21.99 7.30
C GLU A 29 7.76 22.08 6.07
N ASN A 30 8.79 21.21 5.99
CA ASN A 30 9.70 21.18 4.84
C ASN A 30 8.98 20.63 3.60
N SER A 31 8.75 21.50 2.62
CA SER A 31 7.98 21.14 1.41
C SER A 31 8.64 20.02 0.59
N GLN A 32 9.97 19.93 0.56
CA GLN A 32 10.65 18.86 -0.16
C GLN A 32 10.44 17.50 0.52
N ALA A 33 10.57 17.45 1.84
CA ALA A 33 10.31 16.24 2.61
C ALA A 33 8.82 15.84 2.57
N SER A 34 7.91 16.81 2.71
CA SER A 34 6.45 16.58 2.57
C SER A 34 6.10 15.98 1.21
N ASN A 35 6.65 16.54 0.12
CA ASN A 35 6.47 16.00 -1.23
C ASN A 35 7.05 14.57 -1.38
N ALA A 36 8.21 14.28 -0.78
CA ALA A 36 8.79 12.95 -0.82
C ALA A 36 7.91 11.91 -0.10
N PHE A 37 7.31 12.28 1.04
CA PHE A 37 6.37 11.41 1.75
C PHE A 37 5.07 11.19 0.96
N ILE A 38 4.52 12.24 0.33
CA ILE A 38 3.35 12.14 -0.56
C ILE A 38 3.62 11.17 -1.70
N GLN A 39 4.74 11.31 -2.40
CA GLN A 39 5.11 10.43 -3.52
C GLN A 39 5.35 8.99 -3.05
N SER A 40 5.93 8.82 -1.86
CA SER A 40 6.14 7.48 -1.29
C SER A 40 4.81 6.81 -0.96
N ALA A 41 3.86 7.54 -0.35
CA ALA A 41 2.51 7.02 -0.09
C ALA A 41 1.80 6.59 -1.39
N GLN A 42 1.90 7.41 -2.46
CA GLN A 42 1.34 7.07 -3.78
C GLN A 42 1.91 5.76 -4.34
N LYS A 43 3.23 5.56 -4.27
CA LYS A 43 3.86 4.30 -4.72
C LYS A 43 3.39 3.09 -3.93
N VAL A 44 3.18 3.26 -2.61
CA VAL A 44 2.64 2.18 -1.76
C VAL A 44 1.19 1.87 -2.13
N GLU A 45 0.37 2.89 -2.38
CA GLU A 45 -1.02 2.75 -2.86
C GLU A 45 -1.08 2.02 -4.22
N GLU A 46 -0.19 2.34 -5.16
CA GLU A 46 -0.06 1.61 -6.44
C GLU A 46 0.34 0.14 -6.23
N CYS A 47 1.28 -0.13 -5.33
CA CYS A 47 1.69 -1.49 -4.98
C CYS A 47 0.51 -2.29 -4.39
N ILE A 48 -0.29 -1.68 -3.50
CA ILE A 48 -1.52 -2.28 -2.97
C ILE A 48 -2.47 -2.65 -4.11
N GLN A 49 -2.71 -1.76 -5.07
CA GLN A 49 -3.60 -2.03 -6.20
C GLN A 49 -3.11 -3.22 -7.04
N GLN A 50 -1.80 -3.31 -7.29
CA GLN A 50 -1.20 -4.44 -8.01
C GLN A 50 -1.38 -5.76 -7.23
N CYS A 51 -1.10 -5.77 -5.93
CA CYS A 51 -1.28 -6.94 -5.08
C CYS A 51 -2.76 -7.37 -5.00
N GLN A 52 -3.68 -6.42 -4.84
CA GLN A 52 -5.12 -6.67 -4.76
C GLN A 52 -5.64 -7.28 -6.08
N SER A 53 -5.16 -6.79 -7.22
CA SER A 53 -5.48 -7.33 -8.54
C SER A 53 -5.00 -8.77 -8.69
N ALA A 54 -3.78 -9.06 -8.27
CA ALA A 54 -3.23 -10.42 -8.28
C ALA A 54 -4.03 -11.37 -7.35
N VAL A 55 -4.38 -10.93 -6.13
CA VAL A 55 -5.23 -11.69 -5.20
C VAL A 55 -6.59 -12.02 -5.80
N ASN A 56 -7.21 -11.07 -6.51
CA ASN A 56 -8.51 -11.30 -7.14
C ASN A 56 -8.43 -12.32 -8.28
N GLN A 57 -7.34 -12.34 -9.07
CA GLN A 57 -7.13 -13.36 -10.10
C GLN A 57 -6.99 -14.78 -9.53
N PHE A 58 -6.50 -14.94 -8.28
CA PHE A 58 -6.51 -16.25 -7.61
C PHE A 58 -7.93 -16.74 -7.32
N LYS A 59 -8.88 -15.85 -7.02
CA LYS A 59 -10.29 -16.24 -6.75
C LYS A 59 -11.00 -16.77 -7.99
N GLU A 60 -10.67 -16.24 -9.17
CA GLU A 60 -11.34 -16.59 -10.43
C GLU A 60 -10.92 -17.97 -10.99
N LYS A 61 -9.80 -18.54 -10.54
CA LYS A 61 -9.29 -19.83 -11.03
C LYS A 61 -9.78 -21.07 -10.27
N SER A 62 -10.52 -20.90 -9.18
CA SER A 62 -11.16 -22.00 -8.46
C SER A 62 -12.51 -22.35 -9.11
N TRP A 63 -12.47 -23.26 -10.10
CA TRP A 63 -13.61 -24.01 -10.62
C TRP A 63 -13.80 -25.30 -9.83
#